data_AF-A0A9X5XAE9-F1
#
_entry.id   AF-A0A9X5XAE9-F1
#
_cell.length_a   1.000
_cell.length_b   1.000
_cell.length_c   1.000
_cell.angle_alpha   90.00
_cell.angle_beta   90.00
_cell.angle_gamma   90.00
#
_symmetry.space_group_name_H-M   'P 1'
#
loop_
_entity.id
_entity.type
_entity.pdbx_description
1 polymer ?
#
loop_
_entity_poly.entity_id
_entity_poly.type
_entity_poly.pdbx_seq_one_letter_code
_entity_poly.pdbx_strand_id
1 'polypeptide(L)' 'MTELESQERQLVLPHFTYDDAWTLGTLLMSMAREAAAPVAVDIRRGGQQLFHAALPGSTPDNDA' A
#
# COMPACT_ATOMS: atom_id res chain seq x y z
N MET A 1 -6.78 24.56 -5.29
CA MET A 1 -6.87 23.10 -5.15
C MET A 1 -5.98 22.49 -6.22
N THR A 2 -4.98 21.70 -5.83
CA THR A 2 -4.00 21.08 -6.74
C THR A 2 -4.54 19.76 -7.28
N GLU A 3 -3.93 19.23 -8.35
CA GLU A 3 -4.32 17.93 -8.92
C GLU A 3 -4.12 16.79 -7.91
N LEU A 4 -3.06 16.84 -7.12
CA LEU A 4 -2.76 15.89 -6.05
C LEU A 4 -3.87 15.85 -4.99
N GLU A 5 -4.32 17.02 -4.49
CA GLU A 5 -5.41 17.11 -3.52
C GLU A 5 -6.75 16.59 -4.07
N SER A 6 -6.93 16.56 -5.40
CA SER A 6 -8.10 15.96 -6.04
C SER A 6 -8.02 14.44 -6.04
N GLN A 7 -6.84 13.88 -6.32
CA GLN A 7 -6.61 12.44 -6.33
C GLN A 7 -6.75 11.85 -4.91
N GLU A 8 -6.21 12.51 -3.89
CA GLU A 8 -6.32 12.07 -2.49
C GLU A 8 -7.78 11.96 -2.02
N ARG A 9 -8.63 12.93 -2.41
CA ARG A 9 -10.06 12.90 -2.05
C ARG A 9 -10.86 11.78 -2.70
N GLN A 10 -10.34 11.19 -3.78
CA GLN A 10 -10.94 10.02 -4.42
C GLN A 10 -10.54 8.71 -3.76
N LEU A 11 -9.43 8.69 -3.02
CA LEU A 11 -8.88 7.51 -2.33
C LEU A 11 -9.53 7.28 -0.96
N VAL A 12 -10.85 7.46 -0.87
CA VAL A 12 -11.63 7.20 0.34
C VAL A 12 -12.43 5.92 0.15
N LEU A 13 -12.03 4.85 0.85
CA LEU A 13 -12.75 3.59 0.84
C LEU A 13 -13.99 3.66 1.75
N PRO A 14 -15.14 3.10 1.35
CA PRO A 14 -16.37 3.14 2.14
C PRO A 14 -16.30 2.30 3.42
N HIS A 15 -15.44 1.27 3.44
CA HIS A 15 -15.11 0.45 4.61
C HIS A 15 -13.64 0.05 4.58
N PHE A 16 -13.07 -0.23 5.76
CA PHE A 16 -11.70 -0.72 5.88
C PHE A 16 -11.54 -1.70 7.05
N THR A 17 -11.75 -2.97 6.73
CA THR A 17 -11.59 -4.14 7.60
C THR A 17 -10.18 -4.73 7.48
N TYR A 18 -9.90 -5.77 8.28
CA TYR A 18 -8.65 -6.52 8.17
C TYR A 18 -8.54 -7.26 6.83
N ASP A 19 -9.65 -7.81 6.33
CA ASP A 19 -9.69 -8.50 5.03
C ASP A 19 -9.50 -7.51 3.87
N ASP A 20 -9.99 -6.27 4.01
CA ASP A 20 -9.73 -5.20 3.03
C ASP A 20 -8.25 -4.86 2.97
N ALA A 21 -7.58 -4.74 4.13
CA ALA A 21 -6.14 -4.48 4.18
C ALA A 21 -5.33 -5.59 3.52
N TRP A 22 -5.70 -6.85 3.75
CA TRP A 22 -5.07 -7.99 3.09
C TRP A 22 -5.29 -7.98 1.57
N THR A 23 -6.52 -7.76 1.13
CA THR A 23 -6.89 -7.72 -0.30
C THR A 23 -6.16 -6.58 -1.02
N LEU A 24 -6.14 -5.39 -0.42
CA LEU A 24 -5.44 -4.23 -0.97
C LEU A 24 -3.92 -4.47 -1.04
N GLY A 25 -3.32 -4.97 0.05
CA GLY A 25 -1.88 -5.24 0.09
C GLY A 25 -1.47 -6.27 -0.95
N THR A 26 -2.21 -7.37 -1.09
CA THR A 26 -1.92 -8.41 -2.10
C THR A 26 -2.11 -7.91 -3.54
N LEU A 27 -3.10 -7.06 -3.80
CA LEU A 27 -3.28 -6.41 -5.10
C LEU A 27 -2.08 -5.51 -5.45
N LEU A 28 -1.66 -4.65 -4.52
CA LEU A 28 -0.50 -3.76 -4.71
C LEU A 28 0.78 -4.55 -4.97
N MET A 29 1.00 -5.62 -4.20
CA MET A 29 2.16 -6.49 -4.38
C MET A 29 2.13 -7.22 -5.72
N SER A 30 0.94 -7.60 -6.21
CA SER A 30 0.79 -8.24 -7.52
C SER A 30 1.13 -7.26 -8.65
N MET A 31 0.60 -6.04 -8.60
CA MET A 31 0.93 -4.98 -9.55
C MET A 31 2.44 -4.65 -9.55
N ALA A 32 3.04 -4.54 -8.36
CA ALA A 32 4.47 -4.26 -8.25
C ALA A 32 5.34 -5.40 -8.82
N ARG A 33 4.92 -6.66 -8.66
CA ARG A 33 5.58 -7.81 -9.30
C ARG A 33 5.49 -7.74 -10.81
N GLU A 34 4.31 -7.44 -11.36
CA GLU A 34 4.12 -7.28 -12.80
C GLU A 34 4.98 -6.14 -13.37
N ALA A 35 5.16 -5.07 -12.59
CA ALA A 35 6.03 -3.95 -12.94
C ALA A 35 7.53 -4.20 -12.65
N ALA A 36 7.89 -5.36 -12.08
CA ALA A 36 9.24 -5.65 -11.58
C ALA A 36 9.82 -4.57 -10.66
N ALA A 37 8.96 -3.93 -9.86
CA ALA A 37 9.33 -2.81 -8.99
C ALA A 37 9.81 -3.31 -7.61
N PRO A 38 11.01 -2.91 -7.15
CA PRO A 38 11.54 -3.29 -5.84
C PRO A 38 10.95 -2.39 -4.73
N VAL A 39 9.71 -2.64 -4.35
CA VAL A 39 8.98 -1.82 -3.36
C VAL A 39 8.66 -2.59 -2.09
N ALA A 40 8.46 -1.85 -1.00
CA ALA A 40 7.76 -2.33 0.19
C ALA A 40 6.39 -1.64 0.29
N VAL A 41 5.39 -2.39 0.75
CA VAL A 41 4.02 -1.91 0.96
C VAL A 41 3.68 -2.10 2.42
N ASP A 42 3.33 -1.01 3.09
CA ASP A 42 2.88 -0.98 4.48
C ASP A 42 1.46 -0.37 4.55
N ILE A 43 0.56 -1.06 5.26
CA ILE A 43 -0.82 -0.63 5.48
C ILE A 43 -1.08 -0.60 6.97
N ARG A 44 -1.36 0.60 7.50
CA ARG A 44 -1.56 0.83 8.93
C ARG A 44 -2.91 1.48 9.24
N ARG A 45 -3.44 1.15 10.42
CA ARG A 45 -4.61 1.83 11.01
C ARG A 45 -4.26 2.30 12.41
N GLY A 46 -4.01 3.61 12.54
CA GLY A 46 -3.41 4.15 13.75
C GLY A 46 -2.03 3.51 14.00
N GLY A 47 -1.81 2.96 15.19
CA GLY A 47 -0.56 2.26 15.52
C GLY A 47 -0.45 0.83 15.02
N GLN A 48 -1.53 0.23 14.51
CA GLN A 48 -1.56 -1.19 14.13
C GLN A 48 -1.14 -1.40 12.67
N GLN A 49 -0.17 -2.28 12.44
CA GLN A 49 0.21 -2.78 11.12
C GLN A 49 -0.75 -3.89 10.69
N LEU A 50 -1.50 -3.65 9.61
CA LEU A 50 -2.53 -4.55 9.09
C LEU A 50 -2.01 -5.43 7.94
N PHE A 51 -1.06 -4.89 7.15
CA PHE A 51 -0.36 -5.61 6.11
C PHE A 51 1.04 -5.01 5.96
N HIS A 52 2.03 -5.87 5.73
CA HIS A 52 3.38 -5.44 5.38
C HIS A 52 4.03 -6.51 4.51
N ALA A 53 4.58 -6.11 3.38
CA ALA A 53 5.33 -6.99 2.51
C ALA A 53 6.34 -6.21 1.67
N ALA A 54 7.45 -6.87 1.32
CA ALA A 54 8.52 -6.31 0.52
C ALA A 54 8.85 -7.25 -0.65
N LEU A 55 9.18 -6.69 -1.81
CA LEU A 55 9.63 -7.45 -2.97
C LEU A 55 11.15 -7.58 -3.03
N PRO A 56 11.68 -8.67 -3.61
CA PRO A 56 13.12 -8.80 -3.83
C PRO A 56 13.70 -7.57 -4.53
N GLY A 57 14.80 -7.06 -3.98
CA GLY A 57 15.46 -5.84 -4.47
C GLY A 57 15.07 -4.56 -3.73
N SER A 58 14.02 -4.56 -2.90
CA SER A 58 13.77 -3.45 -1.98
C SER A 58 14.84 -3.41 -0.89
N THR A 59 15.14 -2.22 -0.39
CA THR A 59 16.10 -1.99 0.69
C THR A 59 15.37 -1.59 1.98
N PRO A 60 16.06 -1.54 3.14
CA PRO A 60 15.48 -0.97 4.37
C PRO A 60 14.99 0.48 4.19
N ASP A 61 15.55 1.24 3.26
CA ASP A 61 15.09 2.60 2.96
C ASP A 61 13.68 2.62 2.34
N ASN A 62 13.23 1.51 1.74
CA ASN A 62 11.85 1.37 1.28
C ASN A 62 10.86 1.10 2.42
N ASP A 63 11.36 0.72 3.60
CA ASP A 63 10.59 0.29 4.77
C ASP A 63 10.78 1.23 5.98
N ALA A 64 11.46 2.36 5.77
CA ALA A 64 11.72 3.40 6.76
C ALA A 64 10.56 4.40 6.86
#